data_AF-A0A5C4LVV7-F1
#
_entry.id   AF-A0A5C4LVV7-F1
#
_cell.length_a   1.000
_cell.length_b   1.000
_cell.length_c   1.000
_cell.angle_alpha   90.00
_cell.angle_beta   90.00
_cell.angle_gamma   90.00
#
_symmetry.space_group_name_H-M   'P 1'
#
loop_
_entity.id
_entity.type
_entity.pdbx_description
1 polymer ?
#
loop_
_entity_poly.entity_id
_entity_poly.type
_entity_poly.pdbx_seq_one_letter_code
_entity_poly.pdbx_strand_id
1 'polypeptide(L)'
;MGNVIHAQPAELVAVIRLRRGVVGERRRVSHLVPLPAEGPIPSELTAVCGEVIAPAQAEVLNGVCGMPCEACLARQARRQYGALTA
;
A
#
# COMPACT_ATOMS: atom_id res chain seq x y z
N MET A 1 -24.08 -26.11 12.19
CA MET A 1 -23.03 -25.16 12.63
C MET A 1 -21.71 -25.58 12.00
N GLY A 2 -21.32 -24.94 10.88
CA GLY A 2 -20.00 -25.12 10.29
C GLY A 2 -19.13 -23.95 10.75
N ASN A 3 -18.02 -24.24 11.40
CA ASN A 3 -17.11 -23.21 11.91
C ASN A 3 -16.41 -22.60 10.70
N VAL A 4 -16.79 -21.38 10.33
CA VAL A 4 -16.09 -20.65 9.27
C VAL A 4 -14.75 -20.21 9.85
N ILE A 5 -13.71 -20.99 9.58
CA ILE A 5 -12.34 -20.52 9.73
C ILE A 5 -12.17 -19.44 8.66
N HIS A 6 -12.40 -18.18 9.04
CA HIS A 6 -11.94 -17.06 8.24
C HIS A 6 -10.41 -17.05 8.34
N ALA A 7 -9.74 -17.72 7.39
CA ALA A 7 -8.37 -17.37 7.09
C ALA A 7 -8.38 -15.87 6.77
N GLN A 8 -7.75 -15.06 7.61
CA GLN A 8 -7.67 -13.61 7.39
C GLN A 8 -7.11 -13.39 5.97
N PRO A 9 -7.74 -12.57 5.12
CA PRO A 9 -7.22 -12.38 3.77
C PRO A 9 -5.82 -11.79 3.90
N ALA A 10 -4.83 -12.48 3.34
CA ALA A 10 -3.44 -12.04 3.31
C ALA A 10 -3.35 -10.78 2.45
N GLU A 11 -3.59 -9.62 3.06
CA GLU A 11 -3.51 -8.30 2.46
C GLU A 11 -2.14 -8.17 1.76
N LEU A 12 -2.14 -8.03 0.44
CA LEU A 12 -0.92 -7.86 -0.34
C LEU A 12 -0.49 -6.39 -0.21
N VAL A 13 0.81 -6.14 -0.03
CA VAL A 13 1.32 -4.77 -0.01
C VAL A 13 1.96 -4.45 -1.35
N ALA A 14 1.31 -3.59 -2.12
CA ALA A 14 1.89 -3.03 -3.33
C ALA A 14 2.77 -1.82 -3.00
N VAL A 15 3.89 -1.70 -3.71
CA VAL A 15 4.71 -0.48 -3.71
C VAL A 15 4.37 0.31 -4.96
N ILE A 16 3.84 1.52 -4.80
CA ILE A 16 3.44 2.35 -5.93
C ILE A 16 4.07 3.74 -5.86
N ARG A 17 4.21 4.39 -7.02
CA ARG A 17 4.64 5.78 -7.11
C ARG A 17 3.77 6.53 -8.11
N LEU A 18 3.48 7.79 -7.84
CA LEU A 18 2.75 8.63 -8.79
C LEU A 18 3.59 8.84 -10.07
N ARG A 19 2.95 8.73 -11.23
CA ARG A 19 3.56 8.94 -12.55
C ARG A 19 4.08 10.37 -12.67
N ARG A 20 5.11 10.55 -13.51
CA ARG A 20 5.60 11.90 -13.85
C ARG A 20 4.46 12.72 -14.43
N GLY A 21 4.39 14.00 -14.04
CA GLY A 21 3.32 14.91 -14.46
C GLY A 21 2.05 14.85 -13.62
N VAL A 22 1.90 13.88 -12.70
CA VAL A 22 0.77 13.86 -11.75
C VAL A 22 1.03 14.77 -10.55
N VAL A 23 2.25 14.73 -10.02
CA VAL A 23 2.71 15.57 -8.90
C VAL A 23 4.12 16.09 -9.17
N GLY A 24 4.51 17.16 -8.47
CA GLY A 24 5.90 17.64 -8.49
C GLY A 24 6.88 16.63 -7.88
N GLU A 25 8.15 16.68 -8.28
CA GLU A 25 9.16 15.67 -7.92
C GLU A 25 9.32 15.48 -6.40
N ARG A 26 9.19 16.55 -5.61
CA ARG A 26 9.22 16.49 -4.14
C ARG A 26 8.17 15.57 -3.52
N ARG A 27 7.05 15.34 -4.22
CA ARG A 27 5.96 14.48 -3.77
C ARG A 27 5.98 13.12 -4.48
N ARG A 28 6.95 12.88 -5.35
CA ARG A 28 7.05 11.66 -6.17
C ARG A 28 7.74 10.54 -5.40
N VAL A 29 7.17 10.21 -4.25
CA VAL A 29 7.67 9.20 -3.32
C VAL A 29 7.01 7.84 -3.57
N SER A 30 7.62 6.76 -3.08
CA SER A 30 7.01 5.43 -3.08
C SER A 30 6.07 5.23 -1.87
N HIS A 31 4.83 4.86 -2.13
CA HIS A 31 3.79 4.55 -1.15
C HIS A 31 3.60 3.05 -1.03
N LEU A 32 3.24 2.61 0.19
CA LEU A 32 2.76 1.27 0.46
C LEU A 32 1.23 1.30 0.39
N VAL A 33 0.65 0.44 -0.44
CA VAL A 33 -0.79 0.33 -0.63
C VAL A 33 -1.21 -1.10 -0.32
N PRO A 34 -2.05 -1.30 0.69
CA PRO A 34 -2.69 -2.58 0.91
C PRO A 34 -3.70 -2.86 -0.19
N LEU A 35 -3.66 -4.07 -0.73
CA LEU A 35 -4.57 -4.56 -1.76
C LEU A 35 -5.29 -5.82 -1.27
N PRO A 36 -6.54 -6.02 -1.71
CA PRO A 36 -7.21 -7.29 -1.47
C PRO A 36 -6.42 -8.43 -2.12
N ALA A 37 -6.31 -9.55 -1.42
CA ALA A 37 -5.60 -10.74 -1.93
C ALA A 37 -6.27 -11.33 -3.18
N GLU A 38 -7.59 -11.13 -3.29
CA GLU A 38 -8.43 -11.65 -4.35
C GLU A 38 -9.43 -10.58 -4.81
N GLY A 39 -9.90 -10.71 -6.05
CA GLY A 39 -10.88 -9.80 -6.63
C GLY A 39 -10.28 -8.64 -7.44
N PRO A 40 -11.12 -7.71 -7.91
CA PRO A 40 -10.68 -6.62 -8.77
C PRO A 40 -9.85 -5.58 -7.99
N ILE A 41 -8.92 -4.93 -8.68
CA ILE A 41 -8.19 -3.79 -8.13
C ILE A 41 -9.18 -2.64 -7.89
N PRO A 42 -9.20 -2.01 -6.69
CA PRO A 42 -10.06 -0.88 -6.40
C PRO A 42 -9.82 0.30 -7.35
N SER A 43 -10.88 1.06 -7.65
CA SER A 43 -10.78 2.31 -8.42
C SER A 43 -10.02 3.41 -7.69
N GLU A 44 -9.89 3.29 -6.37
CA GLU A 44 -9.15 4.19 -5.49
C GLU A 44 -8.20 3.38 -4.60
N LEU A 45 -6.91 3.65 -4.74
CA LEU A 45 -5.86 3.02 -3.95
C LEU A 45 -5.55 3.91 -2.76
N THR A 46 -5.84 3.45 -1.55
CA THR A 46 -5.49 4.19 -0.34
C THR A 46 -4.15 3.71 0.21
N ALA A 47 -3.15 4.57 0.16
CA ALA A 47 -1.86 4.31 0.78
C ALA A 47 -1.97 4.26 2.31
N VAL A 48 -1.03 3.57 2.96
CA VAL A 48 -0.97 3.49 4.43
C VAL A 48 -0.85 4.88 5.09
N CYS A 49 -0.27 5.87 4.40
CA CYS A 49 -0.21 7.26 4.85
C CYS A 49 -1.57 7.99 4.77
N GLY A 50 -2.55 7.43 4.06
CA GLY A 50 -3.87 8.03 3.81
C GLY A 50 -4.01 8.71 2.45
N GLU A 51 -2.96 8.72 1.61
CA GLU A 51 -3.04 9.28 0.26
C GLU A 51 -3.97 8.43 -0.61
N VAL A 52 -4.91 9.06 -1.30
CA VAL A 52 -5.82 8.39 -2.24
C VAL A 52 -5.27 8.56 -3.65
N ILE A 53 -5.04 7.45 -4.34
CA ILE A 53 -4.34 7.41 -5.62
C ILE A 53 -5.20 6.65 -6.63
N ALA A 54 -5.49 7.27 -7.77
CA ALA A 54 -6.14 6.56 -8.86
C ALA A 54 -5.13 5.56 -9.50
N PRO A 55 -5.52 4.31 -9.80
CA PRO A 55 -4.62 3.34 -10.42
C PRO A 55 -3.92 3.85 -11.70
N ALA A 56 -4.64 4.63 -12.51
CA ALA A 56 -4.12 5.23 -13.74
C ALA A 56 -2.99 6.26 -13.50
N GLN A 57 -2.96 6.87 -12.31
CA GLN A 57 -1.95 7.84 -11.91
C GLN A 57 -0.69 7.20 -11.34
N ALA A 58 -0.70 5.88 -11.10
CA ALA A 58 0.38 5.17 -10.44
C ALA A 58 1.19 4.31 -11.42
N GLU A 59 2.47 4.12 -11.08
CA GLU A 59 3.28 3.00 -11.53
C GLU A 59 3.50 2.04 -10.35
N VAL A 60 3.47 0.74 -10.62
CA VAL A 60 3.78 -0.31 -9.64
C VAL A 60 5.28 -0.58 -9.68
N LEU A 61 5.89 -0.66 -8.51
CA LEU A 61 7.33 -0.90 -8.34
C LEU A 61 7.55 -2.32 -7.80
N ASN A 62 8.67 -2.95 -8.17
CA ASN A 62 9.07 -4.26 -7.65
C ASN A 62 9.56 -4.21 -6.18
N GLY A 63 9.64 -3.02 -5.60
CA GLY A 63 10.13 -2.76 -4.25
C GLY A 63 10.24 -1.27 -3.99
N VAL A 64 10.56 -0.91 -2.74
CA VAL A 64 10.79 0.48 -2.35
C VAL A 64 12.03 1.00 -3.06
N CYS A 65 11.86 2.01 -3.92
CA CYS A 65 12.96 2.66 -4.63
C CYS A 65 12.71 4.17 -4.79
N GLY A 66 13.80 4.94 -4.97
CA GLY A 66 13.75 6.40 -4.88
C GLY A 66 13.51 6.87 -3.44
N MET A 67 12.85 8.01 -3.25
CA MET A 67 12.44 8.45 -1.92
C MET A 67 11.16 7.71 -1.48
N PRO A 68 11.14 7.06 -0.31
CA PRO A 68 9.93 6.48 0.24
C PRO A 68 9.05 7.52 0.92
N CYS A 69 7.75 7.25 0.99
CA CYS A 69 6.85 7.97 1.87
C CYS A 69 7.18 7.56 3.32
N GLU A 70 7.79 8.45 4.08
CA GLU A 70 8.19 8.21 5.47
C GLU A 70 7.00 7.79 6.36
N ALA A 71 5.83 8.40 6.13
CA ALA A 71 4.60 8.06 6.85
C ALA A 71 4.14 6.61 6.56
N CYS A 72 4.26 6.14 5.32
CA CYS A 72 3.98 4.74 4.97
C CYS A 72 4.93 3.79 5.70
N LEU A 73 6.23 4.08 5.68
CA LEU A 73 7.24 3.25 6.36
C LEU A 73 7.01 3.19 7.87
N ALA A 74 6.83 4.35 8.52
CA ALA A 74 6.63 4.41 9.97
C ALA A 74 5.37 3.67 10.42
N ARG A 75 4.27 3.80 9.67
CA ARG A 75 3.01 3.10 9.98
C ARG A 75 3.09 1.61 9.68
N GLN A 76 3.74 1.21 8.60
CA GLN A 76 3.94 -0.21 8.27
C GLN A 76 4.83 -0.91 9.29
N ALA A 77 5.93 -0.28 9.70
CA ALA A 77 6.80 -0.81 10.74
C ALA A 77 6.01 -1.08 12.04
N ARG A 78 5.15 -0.14 12.47
CA ARG A 78 4.28 -0.34 13.64
C ARG A 78 3.31 -1.51 13.49
N ARG A 79 2.70 -1.68 12.31
CA ARG A 79 1.82 -2.83 12.03
C ARG A 79 2.58 -4.15 12.17
N GLN A 80 3.80 -4.21 11.62
CA GLN A 80 4.64 -5.39 11.68
C GLN A 80 5.09 -5.72 13.11
N TYR A 81 5.50 -4.72 13.90
CA TYR A 81 5.85 -4.92 15.31
C TYR A 81 4.66 -5.42 16.13
N GLY A 82 3.47 -4.84 15.94
CA GLY A 82 2.25 -5.31 16.61
C GLY A 82 1.92 -6.77 16.29
N ALA A 83 2.14 -7.20 15.04
CA ALA A 83 1.96 -8.59 14.61
C ALA A 83 3.02 -9.55 15.18
N LEU A 84 4.21 -9.08 15.52
CA LEU A 84 5.27 -9.90 16.14
C LEU A 84 5.10 -10.08 17.65
N THR A 85 4.31 -9.21 18.29
CA THR A 85 4.07 -9.22 19.75
C THR A 85 2.69 -9.75 20.14
N ALA A 86 1.85 -10.12 19.17
CA ALA A 86 0.51 -10.68 19.35
C ALA A 86 0.54 -12.21 19.19
#